data_AF-A0A535LT97-F1
#
_entry.id   AF-A0A535LT97-F1
#
_cell.length_a   1.000
_cell.length_b   1.000
_cell.length_c   1.000
_cell.angle_alpha   90.00
_cell.angle_beta   90.00
_cell.angle_gamma   90.00
#
_symmetry.space_group_name_H-M   'P 1'
#
loop_
_entity.id
_entity.type
_entity.pdbx_description
1 polymer ?
#
loop_
_entity_poly.entity_id
_entity_poly.type
_entity_poly.pdbx_seq_one_letter_code
_entity_poly.pdbx_strand_id
1 'polypeptide(L)'
;MLEVLALAFALYIVIALALQTVRVEGESMVPTLSNNDLLFADKLSYHLHAPDRGDIIVLKPPDEPNRDFIKRIIGLPGDTIEIDGHYSENGRQHTEVLIRPPGASGFQVLHEPYLPDQTKDPWDEMTFCCDSGGHSTTEPQPLVIPKDE
;
A
#
# COMPACT_ATOMS: atom_id res chain seq x y z
N MET A 1 14.01 42.00 14.52
CA MET A 1 12.68 41.52 14.97
C MET A 1 11.74 41.26 13.80
N LEU A 2 11.45 42.24 12.93
CA LEU A 2 10.55 42.06 11.79
C LEU A 2 11.01 40.97 10.82
N GLU A 3 12.30 40.93 10.46
CA GLU A 3 12.87 39.90 9.57
C GLU A 3 12.69 38.48 10.12
N VAL A 4 12.91 38.29 11.43
CA VAL A 4 12.73 36.99 12.10
C VAL A 4 11.26 36.58 12.09
N LEU A 5 10.34 37.52 12.33
CA LEU A 5 8.89 37.25 12.27
C LEU A 5 8.43 36.91 10.86
N ALA A 6 8.93 37.62 9.84
CA ALA A 6 8.62 37.35 8.45
C ALA A 6 9.13 35.97 8.02
N LEU A 7 10.35 35.61 8.39
CA LEU A 7 10.93 34.30 8.10
C LEU A 7 10.17 33.17 8.82
N ALA A 8 9.81 33.36 10.09
CA ALA A 8 9.02 32.39 10.85
C ALA A 8 7.63 32.19 10.22
N PHE A 9 6.97 33.27 9.80
CA PHE A 9 5.67 33.19 9.15
C PHE A 9 5.74 32.51 7.78
N ALA A 10 6.75 32.83 6.97
CA ALA A 10 6.98 32.16 5.70
C ALA A 10 7.22 30.66 5.89
N LEU A 11 8.06 30.28 6.86
CA LEU A 11 8.32 28.88 7.19
C LEU A 11 7.04 28.16 7.66
N TYR A 12 6.23 28.81 8.50
CA TYR A 12 4.96 28.26 8.94
C TYR A 12 4.03 27.95 7.76
N ILE A 13 3.89 28.88 6.80
CA ILE A 13 3.07 28.66 5.60
C ILE A 13 3.59 27.47 4.81
N VAL A 14 4.90 27.38 4.58
CA VAL A 14 5.50 26.28 3.82
C VAL A 14 5.20 24.94 4.49
N ILE A 15 5.41 24.83 5.81
CA ILE A 15 5.12 23.59 6.56
C ILE A 15 3.63 23.25 6.52
N ALA A 16 2.75 24.25 6.72
CA ALA A 16 1.30 24.05 6.71
C ALA A 16 0.75 23.62 5.34
N LEU A 17 1.42 23.98 4.25
CA LEU A 17 1.07 23.54 2.90
C LEU A 17 1.67 22.17 2.55
N ALA A 18 2.88 21.87 3.04
CA ALA A 18 3.57 20.62 2.75
C ALA A 18 3.04 19.43 3.56
N LEU A 19 2.60 19.64 4.80
CA LEU A 19 2.17 18.57 5.71
C LEU A 19 0.68 18.62 5.99
N GLN A 20 0.04 17.45 6.01
CA GLN A 20 -1.31 17.26 6.52
C GLN A 20 -1.28 16.38 7.76
N THR A 21 -1.98 16.80 8.81
CA THR A 21 -2.26 15.92 9.94
C THR A 21 -3.45 15.02 9.60
N VAL A 22 -3.28 13.70 9.71
CA VAL A 22 -4.31 12.70 9.44
C VAL A 22 -4.50 11.84 10.68
N ARG A 23 -5.74 11.51 11.02
CA ARG A 23 -6.07 10.53 12.07
C ARG A 23 -6.50 9.23 11.40
N VAL A 24 -5.91 8.12 11.83
CA VAL A 24 -6.31 6.78 11.35
C VAL A 24 -7.66 6.41 11.96
N GLU A 25 -8.60 5.99 11.11
CA GLU A 25 -9.90 5.45 11.53
C GLU A 25 -10.03 4.01 11.02
N GLY A 26 -10.19 3.07 11.95
CA GLY A 26 -10.33 1.63 11.67
C GLY A 26 -9.03 0.83 11.82
N GLU A 27 -9.09 -0.46 11.49
CA GLU A 27 -8.04 -1.44 11.80
C GLU A 27 -7.35 -2.05 10.57
N SER A 28 -7.68 -1.58 9.36
CA SER A 28 -7.21 -2.20 8.11
C SER A 28 -5.69 -2.14 7.86
N MET A 29 -4.96 -1.36 8.66
CA MET A 29 -3.52 -1.18 8.56
C MET A 29 -2.76 -1.77 9.77
N VAL A 30 -3.45 -2.45 10.68
CA VAL A 30 -2.82 -3.19 11.79
C VAL A 30 -1.95 -4.32 11.21
N PRO A 31 -0.75 -4.58 11.77
CA PRO A 31 -0.17 -3.97 12.97
C PRO A 31 0.65 -2.70 12.70
N THR A 32 0.74 -2.23 11.46
CA THR A 32 1.58 -1.06 11.12
C THR A 32 1.01 0.23 11.73
N LEU A 33 -0.30 0.45 11.58
CA LEU A 33 -1.00 1.63 12.09
C LEU A 33 -2.23 1.19 12.87
N SER A 34 -2.38 1.74 14.07
CA SER A 34 -3.49 1.47 14.97
C SER A 34 -4.59 2.54 14.83
N ASN A 35 -5.82 2.16 15.18
CA ASN A 35 -6.93 3.09 15.22
C ASN A 35 -6.63 4.27 16.16
N ASN A 36 -6.96 5.50 15.74
CA ASN A 36 -6.63 6.78 16.38
C ASN A 36 -5.18 7.27 16.30
N ASP A 37 -4.28 6.56 15.62
CA ASP A 37 -2.93 7.08 15.35
C ASP A 37 -3.00 8.43 14.63
N LEU A 38 -2.11 9.35 15.03
CA LEU A 38 -1.99 10.68 14.44
C LEU A 38 -0.73 10.73 13.59
N LEU A 39 -0.91 10.97 12.29
CA LEU A 39 0.14 10.93 11.28
C LEU A 39 0.35 12.30 10.65
N PHE A 40 1.56 12.57 10.21
CA PHE A 40 1.86 13.66 9.28
C PHE A 40 2.05 13.05 7.89
N ALA A 41 1.16 13.39 6.97
CA ALA A 41 1.25 13.01 5.57
C ALA A 41 1.96 14.11 4.77
N ASP A 42 2.98 13.73 4.01
CA ASP A 42 3.69 14.60 3.07
C ASP A 42 2.87 14.73 1.78
N LYS A 43 2.56 15.97 1.37
CA LYS A 43 1.85 16.25 0.11
C LYS A 43 2.77 16.52 -1.08
N LEU A 44 4.05 16.75 -0.83
CA LEU A 44 5.02 17.23 -1.82
C LEU A 44 5.87 16.10 -2.39
N SER A 45 6.10 15.01 -1.66
CA SER A 45 6.94 13.88 -2.08
C SER A 45 6.64 13.41 -3.51
N TYR A 46 5.38 13.14 -3.84
CA TYR A 46 5.01 12.63 -5.16
C TYR A 46 4.98 13.67 -6.28
N HIS A 47 5.25 14.94 -5.98
CA HIS A 47 5.56 15.94 -7.00
C HIS A 47 7.06 15.93 -7.38
N LEU A 48 7.91 15.31 -6.57
CA LEU A 48 9.36 15.30 -6.73
C LEU A 48 9.89 13.93 -7.16
N HIS A 49 9.24 12.84 -6.75
CA HIS A 49 9.60 11.48 -7.12
C HIS A 49 8.35 10.61 -7.35
N ALA A 50 8.55 9.48 -8.04
CA ALA A 50 7.49 8.49 -8.23
C ALA A 50 7.20 7.74 -6.91
N PRO A 51 6.02 7.12 -6.77
CA PRO A 51 5.74 6.23 -5.65
C PRO A 51 6.61 4.98 -5.68
N ASP A 52 6.99 4.53 -4.48
CA ASP A 52 7.77 3.31 -4.29
C ASP A 52 6.93 2.21 -3.63
N ARG A 53 7.31 0.95 -3.87
CA ARG A 53 6.65 -0.18 -3.22
C ARG A 53 6.87 -0.10 -1.72
N GLY A 54 5.82 -0.37 -0.96
CA GLY A 54 5.85 -0.28 0.50
C GLY A 54 5.47 1.08 1.06
N ASP A 55 5.38 2.13 0.23
CA ASP A 55 4.87 3.43 0.67
C ASP A 55 3.46 3.29 1.27
N ILE A 56 3.20 4.04 2.35
CA ILE A 56 1.86 4.17 2.93
C ILE A 56 1.30 5.50 2.47
N ILE A 57 0.20 5.44 1.72
CA ILE A 57 -0.39 6.60 1.06
C ILE A 57 -1.80 6.86 1.55
N VAL A 58 -2.18 8.14 1.46
CA VAL A 58 -3.57 8.57 1.56
C VAL A 58 -4.13 8.67 0.14
N LEU A 59 -5.16 7.88 -0.16
CA LEU A 59 -5.80 7.85 -1.47
C LEU A 59 -7.31 8.06 -1.36
N LYS A 60 -7.93 8.49 -2.45
CA LYS A 60 -9.39 8.57 -2.58
C LYS A 60 -9.84 7.41 -3.48
N PRO A 61 -10.56 6.42 -2.95
CA PRO A 61 -11.03 5.31 -3.78
C PRO A 61 -12.07 5.82 -4.79
N PRO A 62 -12.13 5.26 -6.01
CA PRO A 62 -13.08 5.69 -7.04
C PRO A 62 -14.55 5.58 -6.60
N ASP A 63 -14.90 4.56 -5.81
CA ASP A 63 -16.26 4.31 -5.37
C ASP A 63 -16.69 5.17 -4.18
N GLU A 64 -15.75 5.70 -3.40
CA GLU A 64 -16.00 6.55 -2.23
C GLU A 64 -15.12 7.82 -2.23
N PRO A 65 -15.24 8.71 -3.23
CA PRO A 65 -14.32 9.85 -3.42
C PRO A 65 -14.37 10.89 -2.30
N ASN A 66 -15.43 10.85 -1.49
CA ASN A 66 -15.62 11.72 -0.32
C ASN A 66 -14.88 11.23 0.93
N ARG A 67 -14.17 10.10 0.85
CA ARG A 67 -13.41 9.52 1.96
C ARG A 67 -11.96 9.34 1.58
N ASP A 68 -11.10 9.51 2.57
CA ASP A 68 -9.66 9.27 2.43
C ASP A 68 -9.32 7.91 3.05
N PHE A 69 -8.57 7.11 2.29
CA PHE A 69 -8.17 5.76 2.68
C PHE A 69 -6.66 5.73 2.87
N ILE A 70 -6.21 5.09 3.95
CA ILE A 70 -4.77 4.85 4.20
C ILE A 70 -4.48 3.41 3.80
N LYS A 71 -3.61 3.23 2.80
CA LYS A 71 -3.24 1.91 2.26
C LYS A 71 -1.75 1.86 1.94
N ARG A 72 -1.20 0.64 1.83
CA ARG A 72 0.18 0.40 1.42
C ARG A 72 0.25 0.06 -0.07
N ILE A 73 1.22 0.62 -0.77
CA ILE A 73 1.52 0.27 -2.16
C ILE A 73 2.14 -1.12 -2.22
N ILE A 74 1.44 -2.07 -2.84
CA ILE A 74 1.92 -3.44 -3.06
C ILE A 74 2.42 -3.66 -4.47
N GLY A 75 1.85 -2.99 -5.49
CA GLY A 75 2.20 -3.10 -6.90
C GLY A 75 2.62 -1.74 -7.47
N LEU A 76 3.58 -1.74 -8.40
CA LEU A 76 4.04 -0.56 -9.14
C LEU A 76 3.57 -0.61 -10.60
N PRO A 77 3.60 0.54 -11.32
CA PRO A 77 3.18 0.60 -12.72
C PRO A 77 3.82 -0.48 -13.60
N GLY A 78 2.97 -1.31 -14.22
CA GLY A 78 3.36 -2.44 -15.08
C GLY A 78 3.60 -3.77 -14.37
N ASP A 79 3.57 -3.84 -13.05
CA ASP A 79 3.56 -5.11 -12.33
C ASP A 79 2.28 -5.89 -12.62
N THR A 80 2.37 -7.22 -12.59
CA THR A 80 1.21 -8.08 -12.37
C THR A 80 1.26 -8.62 -10.94
N ILE A 81 0.21 -8.43 -10.16
CA ILE A 81 0.07 -8.94 -8.79
C ILE A 81 -1.00 -10.02 -8.76
N GLU A 82 -0.77 -11.07 -8.00
CA GLU A 82 -1.72 -12.14 -7.73
C GLU A 82 -1.67 -12.48 -6.24
N ILE A 83 -2.82 -12.75 -5.62
CA ILE A 83 -2.89 -13.31 -4.27
C ILE A 83 -3.36 -14.75 -4.42
N ASP A 84 -2.47 -15.70 -4.12
CA ASP A 84 -2.74 -17.13 -4.23
C ASP A 84 -2.93 -17.74 -2.84
N GLY A 85 -4.17 -18.12 -2.51
CA GLY A 85 -4.52 -18.79 -1.25
C GLY A 85 -4.13 -20.27 -1.20
N HIS A 86 -3.71 -20.85 -2.32
CA HIS A 86 -3.38 -22.28 -2.46
C HIS A 86 -1.93 -22.51 -2.86
N TYR A 87 -1.08 -21.48 -2.76
CA TYR A 87 0.32 -21.57 -3.11
C TYR A 87 0.98 -22.71 -2.33
N SER A 88 1.63 -23.62 -3.06
CA SER A 88 2.24 -24.82 -2.49
C SER A 88 3.73 -24.84 -2.75
N GLU A 89 4.51 -24.78 -1.68
CA GLU A 89 5.96 -24.91 -1.72
C GLU A 89 6.41 -25.94 -0.68
N ASN A 90 7.33 -26.82 -1.08
CA ASN A 90 7.86 -27.89 -0.23
C ASN A 90 6.79 -28.78 0.43
N GLY A 91 5.62 -28.93 -0.20
CA GLY A 91 4.51 -29.75 0.29
C GLY A 91 3.61 -29.08 1.34
N ARG A 92 3.78 -27.77 1.60
CA ARG A 92 2.92 -26.98 2.48
C ARG A 92 2.12 -25.96 1.65
N GLN A 93 0.80 -25.94 1.83
CA GLN A 93 -0.07 -24.90 1.28
C GLN A 93 -0.15 -23.70 2.22
N HIS A 94 -0.15 -22.50 1.66
CA HIS A 94 -0.33 -21.25 2.39
C HIS A 94 -0.70 -20.12 1.42
N THR A 95 -1.18 -19.01 1.96
CA THR A 95 -1.50 -17.82 1.18
C THR A 95 -0.23 -17.03 0.90
N GLU A 96 -0.01 -16.62 -0.35
CA GLU A 96 1.15 -15.83 -0.75
C GLU A 96 0.78 -14.69 -1.72
N VAL A 97 1.55 -13.59 -1.67
CA VAL A 97 1.46 -12.53 -2.68
C VAL A 97 2.50 -12.80 -3.75
N LEU A 98 2.03 -13.03 -4.98
CA LEU A 98 2.88 -13.25 -6.14
C LEU A 98 2.98 -11.97 -6.96
N ILE A 99 4.17 -11.77 -7.53
CA ILE A 99 4.46 -10.66 -8.42
C ILE A 99 5.12 -11.15 -9.70
N ARG A 100 4.74 -10.55 -10.81
CA ARG A 100 5.47 -10.63 -12.08
C ARG A 100 5.81 -9.20 -12.53
N PRO A 101 7.07 -8.77 -12.34
CA PRO A 101 7.51 -7.45 -12.79
C PRO A 101 7.42 -7.29 -14.32
N PRO A 102 7.47 -6.05 -14.85
CA PRO A 102 7.48 -5.81 -16.29
C PRO A 102 8.62 -6.57 -16.98
N GLY A 103 8.27 -7.44 -17.94
CA GLY A 103 9.25 -8.21 -18.72
C GLY A 103 9.71 -9.53 -18.08
N ALA A 104 9.25 -9.86 -16.88
CA ALA A 104 9.51 -11.17 -16.27
C ALA A 104 8.66 -12.27 -16.94
N SER A 105 9.23 -13.48 -17.07
CA SER A 105 8.57 -14.62 -17.74
C SER A 105 7.55 -15.36 -16.88
N GLY A 106 7.58 -15.18 -15.56
CA GLY A 106 6.73 -15.90 -14.61
C GLY A 106 6.54 -15.15 -13.30
N PHE A 107 5.62 -15.64 -12.48
CA PHE A 107 5.40 -15.14 -11.13
C PHE A 107 6.52 -15.61 -10.19
N GLN A 108 6.81 -14.77 -9.22
CA GLN A 108 7.67 -15.05 -8.08
C GLN A 108 6.98 -14.58 -6.80
N VAL A 109 7.34 -15.15 -5.66
CA VAL A 109 6.88 -14.67 -4.36
C VAL A 109 7.40 -13.25 -4.12
N LEU A 110 6.51 -12.36 -3.68
CA LEU A 110 6.86 -11.00 -3.29
C LEU A 110 7.43 -11.00 -1.88
N HIS A 111 8.75 -10.88 -1.76
CA HIS A 111 9.42 -10.78 -0.47
C HIS A 111 9.53 -9.34 0.00
N GLU A 112 8.71 -8.96 0.97
CA GLU A 112 8.72 -7.63 1.59
C GLU A 112 8.66 -7.75 3.12
N PRO A 113 9.33 -6.85 3.88
CA PRO A 113 9.44 -6.98 5.33
C PRO A 113 8.12 -6.77 6.09
N TYR A 114 7.12 -6.20 5.42
CA TYR A 114 5.77 -5.98 5.95
C TYR A 114 4.77 -7.06 5.53
N LEU A 115 5.18 -7.99 4.67
CA LEU A 115 4.42 -9.21 4.39
C LEU A 115 4.86 -10.30 5.38
N PRO A 116 3.96 -11.21 5.78
CA PRO A 116 4.32 -12.24 6.74
C PRO A 116 5.37 -13.18 6.18
N ASP A 117 6.32 -13.55 7.04
CA ASP A 117 7.22 -14.66 6.79
C ASP A 117 6.45 -15.96 7.07
N GLN A 118 6.04 -16.65 6.01
CA GLN A 118 5.23 -17.88 6.10
C GLN A 118 5.89 -19.01 6.88
N THR A 119 7.19 -18.90 7.17
CA THR A 119 7.93 -19.84 8.03
C THR A 119 7.84 -19.51 9.52
N LYS A 120 7.53 -18.25 9.87
CA LYS A 120 7.48 -17.76 11.25
C LYS A 120 6.08 -17.38 11.71
N ASP A 121 5.31 -16.72 10.86
CA ASP A 121 3.99 -16.17 11.13
C ASP A 121 3.13 -16.22 9.87
N PRO A 122 2.67 -17.42 9.46
CA PRO A 122 1.94 -17.58 8.23
C PRO A 122 0.56 -16.91 8.30
N TRP A 123 0.09 -16.42 7.15
CA TRP A 123 -1.32 -16.13 7.01
C TRP A 123 -2.14 -17.42 7.19
N ASP A 124 -3.34 -17.27 7.76
CA ASP A 124 -4.31 -18.37 7.79
C ASP A 124 -4.58 -18.85 6.35
N GLU A 125 -4.86 -20.15 6.20
CA GLU A 125 -5.23 -20.72 4.90
C GLU A 125 -6.49 -20.02 4.40
N MET A 126 -6.37 -19.30 3.29
CA MET A 126 -7.51 -18.67 2.64
C MET A 126 -8.26 -19.73 1.83
N THR A 127 -9.51 -20.00 2.22
CA THR A 127 -10.41 -20.89 1.44
C THR A 127 -10.87 -20.23 0.14
N PHE A 128 -10.66 -18.91 0.00
CA PHE A 128 -11.06 -18.12 -1.15
C PHE A 128 -9.98 -17.11 -1.51
N CYS A 129 -9.78 -16.86 -2.80
CA CYS A 129 -8.85 -15.85 -3.31
C CYS A 129 -9.55 -14.49 -3.44
N CYS A 130 -8.86 -13.51 -4.03
CA CYS A 130 -9.39 -12.16 -4.26
C CYS A 130 -9.28 -11.79 -5.75
N ASP A 131 -10.31 -11.14 -6.28
CA ASP A 131 -10.20 -10.39 -7.53
C ASP A 131 -9.67 -8.97 -7.30
N SER A 132 -9.41 -8.26 -8.41
CA SER A 132 -8.94 -6.88 -8.38
C SER A 132 -9.95 -5.88 -7.82
N GLY A 133 -11.23 -6.25 -7.74
CA GLY A 133 -12.31 -5.46 -7.12
C GLY A 133 -12.45 -5.70 -5.63
N GLY A 134 -11.63 -6.59 -5.03
CA GLY A 134 -11.74 -6.97 -3.63
C GLY A 134 -12.87 -7.95 -3.33
N HIS A 135 -13.44 -8.61 -4.33
CA HIS A 135 -14.41 -9.68 -4.13
C HIS A 135 -13.72 -11.04 -3.98
N SER A 136 -14.38 -11.91 -3.24
CA SER A 136 -13.95 -13.29 -3.03
C SER A 136 -14.10 -14.11 -4.31
N THR A 137 -13.07 -14.86 -4.68
CA THR A 137 -13.05 -15.78 -5.82
C THR A 137 -12.63 -17.18 -5.39
N THR A 138 -12.92 -18.19 -6.22
CA THR A 138 -12.45 -19.57 -5.99
C THR A 138 -11.05 -19.82 -6.57
N GLU A 139 -10.58 -18.97 -7.47
CA GLU A 139 -9.27 -19.05 -8.11
C GLU A 139 -8.58 -17.68 -8.04
N PRO A 140 -7.24 -17.63 -7.93
CA PRO A 140 -6.48 -16.39 -7.99
C PRO A 140 -6.72 -15.64 -9.30
N GLN A 141 -6.88 -14.32 -9.25
CA GLN A 141 -6.98 -13.49 -10.44
C GLN A 141 -5.86 -12.46 -10.51
N PRO A 142 -4.93 -12.59 -11.47
CA PRO A 142 -3.91 -11.59 -11.71
C PRO A 142 -4.47 -10.20 -12.01
N LEU A 143 -3.94 -9.19 -11.34
CA LEU A 143 -4.17 -7.77 -11.63
C LEU A 143 -2.92 -7.16 -12.24
N VAL A 144 -3.04 -6.63 -13.46
CA VAL A 144 -1.98 -5.81 -14.08
C VAL A 144 -2.17 -4.36 -13.67
N ILE A 145 -1.15 -3.77 -13.05
CA ILE A 145 -1.15 -2.35 -12.70
C ILE A 145 -0.90 -1.53 -13.97
N PRO A 146 -1.79 -0.59 -14.33
CA PRO A 146 -1.58 0.29 -15.48
C PRO A 146 -0.24 1.04 -15.40
N LYS A 147 0.38 1.29 -16.56
CA LYS A 147 1.63 2.08 -16.64
C LYS A 147 1.42 3.59 -16.68
N ASP A 148 0.21 4.00 -17.02
CA ASP A 148 -0.09 5.34 -17.52
C ASP A 148 -1.05 6.13 -16.61
N GLU A 149 -1.26 5.67 -15.36
CA GLU A 149 -2.10 6.32 -14.34
C GLU A 149 -1.31 6.68 -13.08
#